data_AF-A0A2M6Z1Q8-F1
#
_entry.id   AF-A0A2M6Z1Q8-F1
#
_cell.length_a   1.000
_cell.length_b   1.000
_cell.length_c   1.000
_cell.angle_alpha   90.00
_cell.angle_beta   90.00
_cell.angle_gamma   90.00
#
_symmetry.space_group_name_H-M   'P 1'
#
loop_
_entity.id
_entity.type
_entity.pdbx_description
1 polymer ?
#
loop_
_entity_poly.entity_id
_entity_poly.type
_entity_poly.pdbx_seq_one_letter_code
_entity_poly.pdbx_strand_id
1 'polypeptide(L)'
;MKGDQPVIFVQAKTLPEAFQKTLGKVWQEGCEISTSFDNPNDPPSKDATVLVEIQNPFAEPRFHKLAWPGGPSDLEIYRLEVLFGVHNHWIERGGKGWNYTYHERLRAYDTGDGKKSDQIKEMVKQMIEVPDFYRRRFQVTTWIPSIDPFLNDPPCLQRLHFRWLPGDNDEWVLNLNSDWRSRDLLKAWFMNVIAITDFQRLVAIEVGQKRGIKTRIGRYTDKSDTLHIYGKDFSGSGGVKEILERMEKTPLEDLCWSTEFLKPMFEEARHILSAQLESERQGAGKGVILPDLDVKNFPYPKEWNW
;
A
#
# COMPACT_ATOMS: atom_id res chain seq x y z
N MET A 1 -15.24 28.95 -7.13
CA MET A 1 -14.18 28.02 -7.57
C MET A 1 -14.32 27.84 -9.07
N LYS A 2 -13.20 27.83 -9.81
CA LYS A 2 -13.19 27.20 -11.13
C LYS A 2 -13.34 25.71 -10.86
N GLY A 3 -14.35 25.04 -11.41
CA GLY A 3 -14.67 23.63 -11.12
C GLY A 3 -13.62 22.64 -11.65
N ASP A 4 -12.35 23.03 -11.64
CA ASP A 4 -11.21 22.29 -12.14
C ASP A 4 -10.47 21.66 -10.95
N GLN A 5 -10.27 20.35 -10.98
CA GLN A 5 -9.43 19.65 -10.02
C GLN A 5 -7.95 19.90 -10.37
N PRO A 6 -7.11 20.34 -9.42
CA PRO A 6 -5.68 20.54 -9.68
C PRO A 6 -4.97 19.24 -10.03
N VAL A 7 -3.96 19.33 -10.91
CA VAL A 7 -3.07 18.22 -11.26
C VAL A 7 -1.67 18.53 -10.74
N ILE A 8 -1.15 17.69 -9.85
CA ILE A 8 0.13 17.88 -9.17
C ILE A 8 1.09 16.77 -9.57
N PHE A 9 2.32 17.14 -9.91
CA PHE A 9 3.42 16.20 -10.09
C PHE A 9 4.46 16.35 -8.99
N VAL A 10 4.89 15.23 -8.42
CA VAL A 10 5.90 15.15 -7.35
C VAL A 10 6.99 14.18 -7.76
N GLN A 11 8.24 14.60 -7.60
CA GLN A 11 9.42 13.73 -7.71
C GLN A 11 10.17 13.71 -6.39
N ALA A 12 10.53 12.51 -5.96
CA ALA A 12 11.28 12.26 -4.74
C ALA A 12 12.24 11.07 -4.92
N LYS A 13 13.32 11.07 -4.14
CA LYS A 13 14.30 9.98 -4.13
C LYS A 13 13.83 8.82 -3.27
N THR A 14 13.28 9.11 -2.10
CA THR A 14 12.90 8.13 -1.07
C THR A 14 11.41 8.19 -0.74
N LEU A 15 10.88 7.16 -0.06
CA LEU A 15 9.48 7.16 0.40
C LEU A 15 9.18 8.28 1.40
N PRO A 16 10.01 8.54 2.43
CA PRO A 16 9.76 9.64 3.35
C PRO A 16 9.76 11.02 2.68
N GLU A 17 10.68 11.26 1.75
CA GLU A 17 10.72 12.51 0.98
C GLU A 17 9.46 12.66 0.12
N ALA A 18 9.01 11.58 -0.51
CA ALA A 18 7.78 11.57 -1.31
C ALA A 18 6.56 11.93 -0.46
N PHE A 19 6.45 11.38 0.74
CA PHE A 19 5.38 11.72 1.68
C PHE A 19 5.38 13.21 2.01
N GLN A 20 6.52 13.76 2.46
CA GLN A 20 6.61 15.15 2.86
C GLN A 20 6.25 16.12 1.72
N LYS A 21 6.83 15.89 0.53
CA LYS A 21 6.58 16.72 -0.66
C LYS A 21 5.12 16.63 -1.11
N THR A 22 4.54 15.43 -1.11
CA THR A 22 3.17 15.22 -1.54
C THR A 22 2.18 15.86 -0.58
N LEU A 23 2.38 15.68 0.74
CA LEU A 23 1.54 16.29 1.77
C LEU A 23 1.55 17.81 1.67
N GLY A 24 2.74 18.42 1.58
CA GLY A 24 2.88 19.87 1.43
C GLY A 24 2.22 20.40 0.17
N LYS A 25 2.41 19.74 -0.98
CA LYS A 25 1.82 20.18 -2.26
C LYS A 25 0.30 20.05 -2.29
N VAL A 26 -0.25 18.92 -1.84
CA VAL A 26 -1.72 18.75 -1.79
C VAL A 26 -2.35 19.74 -0.80
N TRP A 27 -1.70 20.01 0.32
CA TRP A 27 -2.18 21.00 1.30
C TRP A 27 -2.23 22.42 0.70
N GLN A 28 -1.18 22.82 -0.02
CA GLN A 28 -1.03 24.18 -0.56
C GLN A 28 -1.82 24.40 -1.86
N GLU A 29 -1.74 23.43 -2.77
CA GLU A 29 -2.21 23.56 -4.16
C GLU A 29 -3.54 22.82 -4.42
N GLY A 30 -3.97 21.94 -3.50
CA GLY A 30 -5.22 21.19 -3.63
C GLY A 30 -6.47 22.07 -3.53
N CYS A 31 -7.50 21.71 -4.29
CA CYS A 31 -8.78 22.39 -4.21
C CYS A 31 -9.49 22.05 -2.90
N GLU A 32 -10.36 22.95 -2.46
CA GLU A 32 -11.20 22.74 -1.28
C GLU A 32 -12.56 22.20 -1.73
N ILE A 33 -12.93 21.03 -1.22
CA ILE A 33 -14.18 20.36 -1.61
C ILE A 33 -14.80 19.63 -0.42
N SER A 34 -16.11 19.76 -0.25
CA SER A 34 -16.86 18.96 0.71
C SER A 34 -17.06 17.54 0.20
N THR A 35 -17.01 16.57 1.11
CA THR A 35 -17.14 15.14 0.79
C THR A 35 -18.38 14.54 1.45
N SER A 36 -18.84 13.39 0.96
CA SER A 36 -19.92 12.63 1.59
C SER A 36 -19.55 12.06 2.97
N PHE A 37 -18.29 12.20 3.40
CA PHE A 37 -17.78 11.74 4.70
C PHE A 37 -17.66 12.88 5.73
N ASP A 38 -17.94 14.12 5.34
CA ASP A 38 -17.79 15.29 6.20
C ASP A 38 -18.98 15.38 7.17
N ASN A 39 -18.70 15.65 8.44
CA ASN A 39 -19.70 16.12 9.40
C ASN A 39 -20.06 17.59 9.11
N PRO A 40 -21.20 18.11 9.62
CA PRO A 40 -21.64 19.49 9.34
C PRO A 40 -20.63 20.60 9.66
N ASN A 41 -19.70 20.34 10.58
CA ASN A 41 -18.68 21.31 11.02
C ASN A 41 -17.27 20.98 10.52
N ASP A 42 -17.11 19.91 9.74
CA ASP A 42 -15.81 19.59 9.16
C ASP A 42 -15.49 20.62 8.06
N PRO A 43 -14.27 21.17 8.02
CA PRO A 43 -13.88 22.05 6.92
C PRO A 43 -13.85 21.25 5.60
N PRO A 44 -13.93 21.91 4.44
CA PRO A 44 -13.75 21.24 3.17
C PRO A 44 -12.39 20.52 3.10
N SER A 45 -12.38 19.31 2.56
CA SER A 45 -11.17 18.52 2.34
C SER A 45 -10.28 19.16 1.28
N LYS A 46 -8.97 18.88 1.33
CA LYS A 46 -8.05 19.19 0.23
C LYS A 46 -8.01 18.02 -0.73
N ASP A 47 -8.12 18.27 -2.03
CA ASP A 47 -8.13 17.22 -3.07
C ASP A 47 -7.34 17.66 -4.32
N ALA A 48 -6.63 16.72 -4.94
CA ALA A 48 -6.01 16.89 -6.25
C ALA A 48 -5.84 15.55 -6.98
N THR A 49 -5.72 15.60 -8.31
CA THR A 49 -5.10 14.51 -9.07
C THR A 49 -3.60 14.59 -8.90
N VAL A 50 -2.94 13.51 -8.46
CA VAL A 50 -1.51 13.55 -8.12
C VAL A 50 -0.76 12.39 -8.75
N LEU A 51 0.38 12.71 -9.37
CA LEU A 51 1.36 11.75 -9.85
C LEU A 51 2.65 11.90 -9.03
N VAL A 52 3.05 10.84 -8.34
CA VAL A 52 4.26 10.80 -7.50
C VAL A 52 5.24 9.79 -8.09
N GLU A 53 6.44 10.26 -8.44
CA GLU A 53 7.57 9.41 -8.80
C GLU A 53 8.53 9.27 -7.60
N ILE A 54 8.76 8.02 -7.20
CA ILE A 54 9.77 7.64 -6.21
C ILE A 54 10.90 6.89 -6.93
N GLN A 55 12.09 7.49 -6.96
CA GLN A 55 13.23 6.96 -7.71
C GLN A 55 13.81 5.68 -7.10
N ASN A 56 13.92 5.63 -5.76
CA ASN A 56 14.44 4.47 -5.03
C ASN A 56 13.54 4.14 -3.83
N PRO A 57 12.50 3.30 -4.01
CA PRO A 57 11.53 2.98 -2.95
C PRO A 57 12.12 2.15 -1.79
N PHE A 58 13.36 1.66 -1.93
CA PHE A 58 14.08 0.89 -0.90
C PHE A 58 15.29 1.64 -0.33
N ALA A 59 15.48 2.92 -0.66
CA ALA A 59 16.50 3.74 -0.02
C ALA A 59 16.22 3.94 1.48
N GLU A 60 17.29 3.91 2.28
CA GLU A 60 17.25 4.16 3.72
C GLU A 60 17.55 5.63 4.07
N PRO A 61 16.98 6.17 5.15
CA PRO A 61 15.94 5.57 5.98
C PRO A 61 14.58 5.50 5.25
N ARG A 62 13.86 4.39 5.41
CA ARG A 62 12.69 4.07 4.56
C ARG A 62 11.33 4.48 5.12
N PHE A 63 11.21 4.68 6.43
CA PHE A 63 9.91 4.85 7.09
C PHE A 63 9.77 6.23 7.73
N HIS A 64 8.75 7.01 7.38
CA HIS A 64 8.52 8.33 7.96
C HIS A 64 7.63 8.26 9.21
N LYS A 65 8.12 8.69 10.37
CA LYS A 65 7.49 8.54 11.70
C LYS A 65 6.05 9.08 11.82
N LEU A 66 5.65 9.96 10.91
CA LEU A 66 4.35 10.65 10.92
C LEU A 66 3.42 10.26 9.76
N ALA A 67 3.79 9.27 8.95
CA ALA A 67 3.14 9.02 7.66
C ALA A 67 2.04 7.94 7.70
N TRP A 68 1.72 7.38 8.86
CA TRP A 68 0.63 6.44 9.02
C TRP A 68 0.04 6.52 10.45
N PRO A 69 -1.21 6.11 10.64
CA PRO A 69 -1.82 6.04 11.96
C PRO A 69 -1.36 4.77 12.68
N GLY A 70 -1.29 4.84 14.01
CA GLY A 70 -0.88 3.69 14.82
C GLY A 70 0.64 3.48 14.86
N GLY A 71 1.06 2.24 15.08
CA GLY A 71 2.46 1.88 15.32
C GLY A 71 3.09 1.04 14.20
N PRO A 72 4.36 0.66 14.36
CA PRO A 72 5.03 -0.27 13.46
C PRO A 72 4.29 -1.61 13.30
N SER A 73 3.61 -2.10 14.35
CA SER A 73 2.83 -3.33 14.28
C SER A 73 1.67 -3.24 13.29
N ASP A 74 0.93 -2.12 13.29
CA ASP A 74 -0.18 -1.89 12.36
C ASP A 74 0.31 -1.85 10.90
N LEU A 75 1.46 -1.23 10.67
CA LEU A 75 2.09 -1.19 9.34
C LEU A 75 2.51 -2.59 8.86
N GLU A 76 3.11 -3.42 9.73
CA GLU A 76 3.51 -4.78 9.38
C GLU A 76 2.29 -5.66 9.08
N ILE A 77 1.26 -5.61 9.93
CA ILE A 77 0.01 -6.34 9.73
C ILE A 77 -0.62 -5.93 8.39
N TYR A 78 -0.75 -4.63 8.14
CA TYR A 78 -1.28 -4.14 6.87
C TYR A 78 -0.48 -4.61 5.65
N ARG A 79 0.85 -4.59 5.74
CA ARG A 79 1.70 -5.13 4.68
C ARG A 79 1.42 -6.62 4.46
N LEU A 80 1.23 -7.43 5.51
CA LEU A 80 0.88 -8.85 5.38
C LEU A 80 -0.53 -9.07 4.83
N GLU A 81 -1.49 -8.20 5.14
CA GLU A 81 -2.84 -8.23 4.56
C GLU A 81 -2.82 -8.05 3.05
N VAL A 82 -2.00 -7.13 2.55
CA VAL A 82 -1.86 -6.86 1.12
C VAL A 82 -1.07 -7.97 0.42
N LEU A 83 0.02 -8.44 1.01
CA LEU A 83 0.94 -9.40 0.38
C LEU A 83 0.45 -10.84 0.43
N PHE A 84 -0.13 -11.25 1.57
CA PHE A 84 -0.42 -12.66 1.87
C PHE A 84 -1.88 -12.92 2.26
N GLY A 85 -2.71 -11.87 2.39
CA GLY A 85 -4.13 -12.03 2.70
C GLY A 85 -4.39 -12.65 4.06
N VAL A 86 -3.56 -12.31 5.05
CA VAL A 86 -3.65 -12.85 6.42
C VAL A 86 -5.03 -12.71 7.05
N HIS A 87 -5.82 -11.71 6.64
CA HIS A 87 -7.20 -11.49 7.08
C HIS A 87 -8.26 -11.70 5.98
N ASN A 88 -7.98 -12.48 4.93
CA ASN A 88 -8.96 -12.73 3.87
C ASN A 88 -10.24 -13.41 4.37
N HIS A 89 -10.17 -14.19 5.45
CA HIS A 89 -11.34 -14.80 6.11
C HIS A 89 -12.17 -13.80 6.91
N TRP A 90 -11.73 -12.54 7.06
CA TRP A 90 -12.53 -11.48 7.66
C TRP A 90 -13.55 -10.86 6.70
N ILE A 91 -13.40 -11.14 5.39
CA ILE A 91 -14.31 -10.68 4.34
C ILE A 91 -15.71 -11.25 4.59
N GLU A 92 -16.69 -10.37 4.63
CA GLU A 92 -18.11 -10.68 4.83
C GLU A 92 -18.93 -9.71 3.95
N ARG A 93 -19.01 -10.02 2.66
CA ARG A 93 -19.63 -9.15 1.64
C ARG A 93 -21.09 -8.85 1.99
N GLY A 94 -21.44 -7.56 2.09
CA GLY A 94 -22.79 -7.12 2.44
C GLY A 94 -23.19 -7.35 3.91
N GLY A 95 -22.27 -7.88 4.73
CA GLY A 95 -22.44 -8.01 6.18
C GLY A 95 -21.80 -6.86 6.94
N LYS A 96 -21.45 -7.11 8.21
CA LYS A 96 -20.76 -6.12 9.07
C LYS A 96 -19.22 -6.16 8.94
N GLY A 97 -18.68 -7.18 8.26
CA GLY A 97 -17.25 -7.34 8.01
C GLY A 97 -16.76 -6.59 6.77
N TRP A 98 -15.56 -6.93 6.31
CA TRP A 98 -14.96 -6.26 5.16
C TRP A 98 -15.61 -6.68 3.84
N ASN A 99 -15.77 -5.75 2.91
CA ASN A 99 -16.27 -6.07 1.57
C ASN A 99 -15.22 -6.76 0.69
N TYR A 100 -13.93 -6.46 0.91
CA TYR A 100 -12.82 -7.01 0.15
C TYR A 100 -11.50 -6.80 0.91
N THR A 101 -10.44 -7.45 0.42
CA THR A 101 -9.05 -7.06 0.67
C THR A 101 -8.34 -6.88 -0.67
N TYR A 102 -7.25 -6.10 -0.73
CA TYR A 102 -6.47 -6.01 -1.96
C TYR A 102 -5.90 -7.37 -2.36
N HIS A 103 -5.45 -8.18 -1.40
CA HIS A 103 -4.97 -9.52 -1.69
C HIS A 103 -6.05 -10.40 -2.35
N GLU A 104 -7.28 -10.40 -1.83
CA GLU A 104 -8.39 -11.14 -2.45
C GLU A 104 -8.66 -10.67 -3.88
N ARG A 105 -8.68 -9.35 -4.12
CA ARG A 105 -8.87 -8.81 -5.48
C ARG A 105 -7.74 -9.17 -6.43
N LEU A 106 -6.51 -9.33 -5.95
CA LEU A 106 -5.36 -9.65 -6.79
C LEU A 106 -5.17 -11.16 -7.02
N ARG A 107 -5.57 -12.01 -6.06
CA ARG A 107 -5.28 -13.46 -6.04
C ARG A 107 -6.50 -14.37 -6.15
N ALA A 108 -7.69 -13.83 -5.94
CA ALA A 108 -8.97 -14.52 -6.05
C ALA A 108 -10.03 -13.59 -6.66
N TYR A 109 -9.66 -12.92 -7.77
CA TYR A 109 -10.52 -11.98 -8.48
C TYR A 109 -11.77 -12.67 -9.04
N ASP A 110 -12.97 -12.12 -8.80
CA ASP A 110 -14.20 -12.69 -9.38
C ASP A 110 -14.29 -12.40 -10.87
N THR A 111 -14.44 -13.46 -11.66
CA THR A 111 -14.70 -13.36 -13.09
C THR A 111 -16.20 -13.45 -13.38
N GLY A 112 -16.64 -12.90 -14.52
CA GLY A 112 -18.06 -12.88 -14.89
C GLY A 112 -18.70 -14.26 -15.09
N ASP A 113 -17.89 -15.31 -15.25
CA ASP A 113 -18.34 -16.71 -15.33
C ASP A 113 -18.39 -17.42 -13.96
N GLY A 114 -18.24 -16.67 -12.86
CA GLY A 114 -18.33 -17.19 -11.49
C GLY A 114 -17.07 -17.92 -11.01
N LYS A 115 -15.97 -17.85 -11.76
CA LYS A 115 -14.66 -18.40 -11.35
C LYS A 115 -13.84 -17.35 -10.60
N LYS A 116 -12.71 -17.82 -10.07
CA LYS A 116 -11.69 -16.99 -9.43
C LYS A 116 -10.42 -17.01 -10.28
N SER A 117 -9.79 -15.85 -10.46
CA SER A 117 -8.47 -15.71 -11.11
C SER A 117 -7.42 -15.24 -10.12
N ASP A 118 -6.26 -15.91 -10.13
CA ASP A 118 -5.06 -15.45 -9.43
C ASP A 118 -4.20 -14.68 -10.42
N GLN A 119 -4.55 -13.40 -10.59
CA GLN A 119 -3.94 -12.53 -11.58
C GLN A 119 -2.43 -12.40 -11.36
N ILE A 120 -1.99 -12.39 -10.09
CA ILE A 120 -0.56 -12.30 -9.78
C ILE A 120 0.17 -13.58 -10.21
N LYS A 121 -0.32 -14.77 -9.83
CA LYS A 121 0.32 -16.04 -10.18
C LYS A 121 0.38 -16.21 -11.69
N GLU A 122 -0.70 -15.91 -12.38
CA GLU A 122 -0.77 -15.97 -13.84
C GLU A 122 0.20 -14.98 -14.51
N MET A 123 0.29 -13.74 -13.99
CA MET A 123 1.23 -12.74 -14.48
C MET A 123 2.69 -13.15 -14.25
N VAL A 124 3.05 -13.61 -13.04
CA VAL A 124 4.41 -14.04 -12.72
C VAL A 124 4.80 -15.25 -13.55
N LYS A 125 3.90 -16.23 -13.73
CA LYS A 125 4.11 -17.36 -14.65
C LYS A 125 4.44 -16.85 -16.06
N GLN A 126 3.66 -15.90 -16.59
CA GLN A 126 3.96 -15.30 -17.88
C GLN A 126 5.33 -14.60 -17.92
N MET A 127 5.72 -13.87 -16.87
CA MET A 127 7.04 -13.23 -16.80
C MET A 127 8.20 -14.25 -16.84
N ILE A 128 7.99 -15.44 -16.28
CA ILE A 128 8.98 -16.53 -16.27
C ILE A 128 9.08 -17.20 -17.64
N GLU A 129 7.94 -17.44 -18.31
CA GLU A 129 7.87 -18.24 -19.54
C GLU A 129 8.19 -17.44 -20.82
N VAL A 130 8.09 -16.11 -20.79
CA VAL A 130 8.37 -15.30 -21.98
C VAL A 130 9.86 -15.27 -22.34
N PRO A 131 10.21 -15.27 -23.64
CA PRO A 131 11.60 -15.21 -24.07
C PRO A 131 12.29 -13.93 -23.58
N ASP A 132 11.61 -12.79 -23.67
CA ASP A 132 12.09 -11.47 -23.26
C ASP A 132 11.03 -10.69 -22.46
N PHE A 133 11.47 -9.68 -21.70
CA PHE A 133 10.59 -8.85 -20.89
C PHE A 133 10.11 -7.55 -21.56
N TYR A 134 10.33 -7.34 -22.86
CA TYR A 134 9.97 -6.07 -23.51
C TYR A 134 8.45 -5.87 -23.65
N ARG A 135 7.66 -6.88 -23.27
CA ARG A 135 6.20 -6.88 -23.23
C ARG A 135 5.64 -5.78 -22.32
N ARG A 136 4.48 -5.25 -22.70
CA ARG A 136 3.78 -4.14 -22.01
C ARG A 136 2.50 -4.58 -21.29
N ARG A 137 2.25 -5.89 -21.20
CA ARG A 137 0.95 -6.47 -20.78
C ARG A 137 0.93 -6.98 -19.33
N PHE A 138 2.05 -6.92 -18.62
CA PHE A 138 2.11 -7.35 -17.23
C PHE A 138 1.38 -6.35 -16.34
N GLN A 139 0.13 -6.65 -16.02
CA GLN A 139 -0.71 -5.84 -15.15
C GLN A 139 -1.77 -6.70 -14.48
N VAL A 140 -2.32 -6.17 -13.40
CA VAL A 140 -3.42 -6.75 -12.64
C VAL A 140 -4.36 -5.62 -12.20
N THR A 141 -5.64 -5.95 -12.00
CA THR A 141 -6.67 -4.98 -11.64
C THR A 141 -7.50 -5.43 -10.45
N THR A 142 -8.20 -4.51 -9.81
CA THR A 142 -8.98 -4.78 -8.59
C THR A 142 -10.47 -4.46 -8.77
N TRP A 143 -10.80 -3.54 -9.68
CA TRP A 143 -12.17 -3.08 -9.92
C TRP A 143 -13.00 -4.12 -10.69
N ILE A 144 -14.14 -4.49 -10.13
CA ILE A 144 -15.12 -5.41 -10.69
C ILE A 144 -16.38 -4.60 -11.03
N PRO A 145 -16.64 -4.32 -12.33
CA PRO A 145 -17.73 -3.44 -12.75
C PRO A 145 -19.13 -3.86 -12.28
N SER A 146 -19.37 -5.15 -12.06
CA SER A 146 -20.66 -5.67 -11.60
C SER A 146 -20.87 -5.58 -10.09
N ILE A 147 -19.84 -5.27 -9.31
CA ILE A 147 -19.88 -5.28 -7.83
C ILE A 147 -19.58 -3.87 -7.29
N ASP A 148 -18.45 -3.31 -7.69
CA ASP A 148 -17.85 -2.17 -6.99
C ASP A 148 -18.61 -0.84 -7.11
N PRO A 149 -19.35 -0.53 -8.20
CA PRO A 149 -20.21 0.66 -8.22
C PRO A 149 -21.30 0.68 -7.13
N PHE A 150 -21.60 -0.46 -6.51
CA PHE A 150 -22.69 -0.62 -5.55
C PHE A 150 -22.20 -0.86 -4.11
N LEU A 151 -20.89 -0.83 -3.87
CA LEU A 151 -20.31 -0.94 -2.53
C LEU A 151 -20.17 0.45 -1.89
N ASN A 152 -20.35 0.52 -0.56
CA ASN A 152 -20.04 1.73 0.20
C ASN A 152 -18.54 2.05 0.16
N ASP A 153 -17.71 1.02 0.27
CA ASP A 153 -16.25 1.12 0.27
C ASP A 153 -15.68 0.23 -0.85
N PRO A 154 -15.64 0.69 -2.10
CA PRO A 154 -15.03 -0.07 -3.19
C PRO A 154 -13.49 0.03 -3.19
N PRO A 155 -12.75 -0.83 -3.91
CA PRO A 155 -11.29 -0.79 -3.99
C PRO A 155 -10.78 0.57 -4.46
N CYS A 156 -9.82 1.14 -3.72
CA CYS A 156 -9.17 2.40 -4.10
C CYS A 156 -8.05 2.18 -5.13
N LEU A 157 -7.18 1.19 -4.92
CA LEU A 157 -6.28 0.68 -5.95
C LEU A 157 -7.12 0.21 -7.13
N GLN A 158 -6.74 0.52 -8.36
CA GLN A 158 -7.40 0.09 -9.60
C GLN A 158 -6.53 -0.85 -10.43
N ARG A 159 -5.23 -0.55 -10.52
CA ARG A 159 -4.28 -1.28 -11.35
C ARG A 159 -2.87 -1.23 -10.80
N LEU A 160 -2.14 -2.32 -11.01
CA LEU A 160 -0.68 -2.37 -10.93
C LEU A 160 -0.11 -2.76 -12.31
N HIS A 161 0.84 -2.00 -12.82
CA HIS A 161 1.51 -2.24 -14.10
C HIS A 161 3.01 -2.44 -13.91
N PHE A 162 3.51 -3.59 -14.34
CA PHE A 162 4.87 -4.04 -14.13
C PHE A 162 5.68 -3.85 -15.40
N ARG A 163 6.76 -3.08 -15.31
CA ARG A 163 7.61 -2.75 -16.45
C ARG A 163 9.06 -3.10 -16.18
N TRP A 164 9.48 -4.20 -16.77
CA TRP A 164 10.88 -4.61 -16.86
C TRP A 164 11.61 -3.78 -17.92
N LEU A 165 12.81 -3.33 -17.59
CA LEU A 165 13.74 -2.66 -18.50
C LEU A 165 15.16 -3.22 -18.29
N PRO A 166 16.01 -3.25 -19.31
CA PRO A 166 17.42 -3.57 -19.12
C PRO A 166 18.06 -2.52 -18.20
N GLY A 167 18.86 -2.97 -17.25
CA GLY A 167 19.71 -2.13 -16.41
C GLY A 167 21.18 -2.26 -16.79
N ASP A 168 22.05 -1.85 -15.88
CA ASP A 168 23.49 -1.97 -16.06
C ASP A 168 23.95 -3.39 -15.68
N ASN A 169 25.11 -3.84 -16.15
CA ASN A 169 25.71 -5.13 -15.75
C ASN A 169 24.81 -6.37 -15.98
N ASP A 170 24.09 -6.40 -17.11
CA ASP A 170 23.18 -7.48 -17.52
C ASP A 170 22.04 -7.76 -16.52
N GLU A 171 21.61 -6.76 -15.76
CA GLU A 171 20.47 -6.86 -14.85
C GLU A 171 19.15 -6.47 -15.51
N TRP A 172 18.05 -6.98 -14.97
CA TRP A 172 16.69 -6.52 -15.30
C TRP A 172 16.10 -5.70 -14.16
N VAL A 173 15.54 -4.54 -14.51
CA VAL A 173 15.03 -3.56 -13.56
C VAL A 173 13.50 -3.60 -13.59
N LEU A 174 12.88 -4.00 -12.48
CA LEU A 174 11.43 -3.98 -12.36
C LEU A 174 10.95 -2.61 -11.90
N ASN A 175 10.30 -1.86 -12.77
CA ASN A 175 9.58 -0.64 -12.42
C ASN A 175 8.10 -0.98 -12.19
N LEU A 176 7.45 -0.26 -11.29
CA LEU A 176 6.04 -0.45 -10.97
C LEU A 176 5.28 0.86 -11.05
N ASN A 177 4.17 0.87 -11.79
CA ASN A 177 3.19 1.94 -11.74
C ASN A 177 1.92 1.45 -11.04
N SER A 178 1.33 2.25 -10.17
CA SER A 178 0.02 2.00 -9.57
C SER A 178 -0.97 3.11 -9.94
N ASP A 179 -2.23 2.72 -10.15
CA ASP A 179 -3.32 3.65 -10.42
C ASP A 179 -4.39 3.51 -9.32
N TRP A 180 -4.81 4.64 -8.75
CA TRP A 180 -5.74 4.73 -7.64
C TRP A 180 -6.88 5.69 -7.99
N ARG A 181 -8.13 5.29 -7.76
CA ARG A 181 -9.29 6.17 -7.99
C ARG A 181 -9.39 7.28 -6.94
N SER A 182 -9.04 6.97 -5.70
CA SER A 182 -9.16 7.86 -4.55
C SER A 182 -8.29 7.35 -3.40
N ARG A 183 -7.67 8.21 -2.60
CA ARG A 183 -6.88 7.76 -1.44
C ARG A 183 -6.68 8.84 -0.39
N ASP A 184 -6.76 8.44 0.88
CA ASP A 184 -6.39 9.26 2.04
C ASP A 184 -4.87 9.40 2.10
N LEU A 185 -4.37 10.62 1.91
CA LEU A 185 -2.94 10.95 1.93
C LEU A 185 -2.32 10.80 3.32
N LEU A 186 -3.10 11.06 4.38
CA LEU A 186 -2.58 11.08 5.73
C LEU A 186 -2.57 9.69 6.36
N LYS A 187 -3.65 8.92 6.17
CA LYS A 187 -3.85 7.67 6.90
C LYS A 187 -3.55 6.40 6.11
N ALA A 188 -3.65 6.44 4.78
CA ALA A 188 -3.56 5.24 3.95
C ALA A 188 -2.35 5.25 2.99
N TRP A 189 -2.02 6.40 2.41
CA TRP A 189 -1.04 6.52 1.33
C TRP A 189 0.29 5.83 1.63
N PHE A 190 0.92 6.14 2.76
CA PHE A 190 2.24 5.59 3.06
C PHE A 190 2.22 4.08 3.29
N MET A 191 1.22 3.59 4.03
CA MET A 191 1.05 2.15 4.27
C MET A 191 0.85 1.40 2.95
N ASN A 192 0.01 1.95 2.05
CA ASN A 192 -0.19 1.39 0.71
C ASN A 192 1.11 1.36 -0.09
N VAL A 193 1.86 2.47 -0.13
CA VAL A 193 3.11 2.55 -0.89
C VAL A 193 4.16 1.57 -0.35
N ILE A 194 4.26 1.42 0.97
CA ILE A 194 5.13 0.41 1.59
C ILE A 194 4.75 -1.00 1.13
N ALA A 195 3.48 -1.36 1.22
CA ALA A 195 3.01 -2.69 0.83
C ALA A 195 3.18 -2.97 -0.67
N ILE A 196 2.87 -1.99 -1.53
CA ILE A 196 2.97 -2.14 -2.99
C ILE A 196 4.43 -2.18 -3.47
N THR A 197 5.33 -1.41 -2.85
CA THR A 197 6.77 -1.50 -3.17
C THR A 197 7.39 -2.79 -2.65
N ASP A 198 6.91 -3.34 -1.52
CA ASP A 198 7.34 -4.67 -1.08
C ASP A 198 6.80 -5.78 -2.00
N PHE A 199 5.58 -5.61 -2.52
CA PHE A 199 5.04 -6.49 -3.55
C PHE A 199 5.89 -6.47 -4.83
N GLN A 200 6.31 -5.29 -5.29
CA GLN A 200 7.27 -5.14 -6.40
C GLN A 200 8.55 -5.94 -6.16
N ARG A 201 9.10 -5.88 -4.94
CA ARG A 201 10.31 -6.61 -4.56
C ARG A 201 10.12 -8.12 -4.63
N LEU A 202 9.04 -8.65 -4.07
CA LEU A 202 8.77 -10.08 -4.10
C LEU A 202 8.63 -10.61 -5.53
N VAL A 203 7.92 -9.88 -6.41
CA VAL A 203 7.82 -10.24 -7.83
C VAL A 203 9.20 -10.26 -8.50
N ALA A 204 10.05 -9.26 -8.23
CA ALA A 204 11.39 -9.20 -8.82
C ALA A 204 12.29 -10.35 -8.36
N ILE A 205 12.21 -10.72 -7.07
CA ILE A 205 12.96 -11.84 -6.49
C ILE A 205 12.49 -13.16 -7.11
N GLU A 206 11.18 -13.41 -7.13
CA GLU A 206 10.62 -14.66 -7.64
C GLU A 206 10.98 -14.87 -9.12
N VAL A 207 10.78 -13.86 -9.96
CA VAL A 207 11.12 -13.92 -11.38
C VAL A 207 12.63 -14.09 -11.59
N GLY A 208 13.45 -13.36 -10.83
CA GLY A 208 14.91 -13.47 -10.89
C GLY A 208 15.41 -14.87 -10.56
N GLN A 209 14.92 -15.44 -9.46
CA GLN A 209 15.25 -16.80 -9.03
C GLN A 209 14.80 -17.86 -10.04
N LYS A 210 13.55 -17.77 -10.54
CA LYS A 210 12.99 -18.77 -11.46
C LYS A 210 13.62 -18.73 -12.85
N ARG A 211 14.09 -17.58 -13.31
CA ARG A 211 14.78 -17.43 -14.60
C ARG A 211 16.31 -17.53 -14.50
N GLY A 212 16.88 -17.52 -13.30
CA GLY A 212 18.34 -17.51 -13.11
C GLY A 212 19.00 -16.22 -13.60
N ILE A 213 18.33 -15.08 -13.44
CA ILE A 213 18.80 -13.76 -13.90
C ILE A 213 18.98 -12.80 -12.73
N LYS A 214 19.84 -11.80 -12.91
CA LYS A 214 19.96 -10.69 -11.96
C LYS A 214 18.79 -9.73 -12.13
N THR A 215 18.12 -9.42 -11.02
CA THR A 215 17.06 -8.43 -10.98
C THR A 215 17.34 -7.37 -9.93
N ARG A 216 16.86 -6.15 -10.18
CA ARG A 216 16.81 -5.10 -9.17
C ARG A 216 15.50 -4.33 -9.24
N ILE A 217 15.25 -3.58 -8.18
CA ILE A 217 14.08 -2.72 -8.08
C ILE A 217 14.36 -1.39 -8.79
N GLY A 218 13.44 -1.02 -9.68
CA GLY A 218 13.40 0.28 -10.33
C GLY A 218 12.52 1.27 -9.57
N ARG A 219 12.17 2.36 -10.24
CA ARG A 219 11.28 3.36 -9.64
C ARG A 219 9.90 2.79 -9.37
N TYR A 220 9.21 3.42 -8.43
CA TYR A 220 7.78 3.27 -8.22
C TYR A 220 7.09 4.58 -8.59
N THR A 221 6.03 4.50 -9.39
CA THR A 221 5.19 5.65 -9.74
C THR A 221 3.77 5.40 -9.30
N ASP A 222 3.24 6.38 -8.59
CA ASP A 222 1.91 6.35 -8.04
C ASP A 222 1.04 7.41 -8.70
N LYS A 223 -0.08 7.01 -9.28
CA LYS A 223 -1.10 7.92 -9.83
C LYS A 223 -2.38 7.81 -9.03
N SER A 224 -2.82 8.91 -8.45
CA SER A 224 -4.09 9.01 -7.73
C SER A 224 -5.00 10.03 -8.42
N ASP A 225 -6.20 9.61 -8.83
CA ASP A 225 -7.17 10.51 -9.46
C ASP A 225 -7.74 11.52 -8.44
N THR A 226 -8.00 11.08 -7.20
CA THR A 226 -8.26 11.95 -6.04
C THR A 226 -7.37 11.57 -4.87
N LEU A 227 -6.28 12.30 -4.68
CA LEU A 227 -5.46 12.21 -3.48
C LEU A 227 -5.87 13.33 -2.53
N HIS A 228 -6.34 12.96 -1.34
CA HIS A 228 -7.02 13.91 -0.48
C HIS A 228 -6.55 13.90 0.97
N ILE A 229 -6.77 15.02 1.63
CA ILE A 229 -6.63 15.20 3.08
C ILE A 229 -8.00 15.59 3.60
N TYR A 230 -8.59 14.74 4.44
CA TYR A 230 -9.92 15.01 4.99
C TYR A 230 -9.92 16.26 5.89
N GLY A 231 -10.94 17.09 5.75
CA GLY A 231 -11.10 18.29 6.57
C GLY A 231 -11.11 18.03 8.07
N LYS A 232 -11.79 16.96 8.51
CA LYS A 232 -11.82 16.52 9.91
C LYS A 232 -10.43 16.24 10.50
N ASP A 233 -9.45 15.94 9.64
CA ASP A 233 -8.07 15.62 10.02
C ASP A 233 -7.14 16.84 9.89
N PHE A 234 -7.69 18.05 9.72
CA PHE A 234 -6.88 19.27 9.62
C PHE A 234 -6.28 19.68 10.97
N SER A 235 -6.91 19.33 12.08
CA SER A 235 -6.58 19.80 13.43
C SER A 235 -6.77 18.69 14.45
N GLY A 236 -6.31 18.92 15.68
CA GLY A 236 -6.23 17.88 16.70
C GLY A 236 -4.91 17.13 16.68
N SER A 237 -4.71 16.25 17.67
CA SER A 237 -3.49 15.47 17.82
C SER A 237 -3.26 14.58 16.60
N GLY A 238 -2.11 14.74 15.94
CA GLY A 238 -1.80 14.00 14.71
C GLY A 238 -2.52 14.51 13.46
N GLY A 239 -3.17 15.67 13.53
CA GLY A 239 -3.76 16.35 12.38
C GLY A 239 -2.70 16.95 11.44
N VAL A 240 -3.09 17.25 10.20
CA VAL A 240 -2.15 17.66 9.15
C VAL A 240 -1.36 18.92 9.49
N LYS A 241 -1.96 19.90 10.18
CA LYS A 241 -1.27 21.15 10.55
C LYS A 241 -0.11 20.89 11.50
N GLU A 242 -0.30 20.05 12.51
CA GLU A 242 0.77 19.67 13.44
C GLU A 242 1.89 18.92 12.72
N ILE A 243 1.53 18.00 11.81
CA ILE A 243 2.50 17.24 11.01
C ILE A 243 3.33 18.18 10.12
N LEU A 244 2.69 19.12 9.43
CA LEU A 244 3.37 20.10 8.59
C LEU A 244 4.31 21.00 9.42
N GLU A 245 3.87 21.49 10.58
CA GLU A 245 4.72 22.27 11.49
C GLU A 245 5.94 21.47 11.98
N ARG A 246 5.77 20.18 12.28
CA ARG A 246 6.89 19.31 12.68
C ARG A 246 7.84 19.05 11.52
N MET A 247 7.32 18.83 10.31
CA MET A 247 8.14 18.68 9.10
C MET A 247 8.94 19.93 8.77
N GLU A 248 8.40 21.13 9.05
CA GLU A 248 9.10 22.39 8.86
C GLU A 248 10.25 22.58 9.88
N LYS A 249 10.03 22.16 11.13
CA LYS A 249 10.95 22.38 12.24
C LYS A 249 11.99 21.26 12.42
N THR A 250 11.83 20.12 11.78
CA THR A 250 12.66 18.93 12.02
C THR A 250 13.21 18.39 10.69
N PRO A 251 14.55 18.20 10.59
CA PRO A 251 15.15 17.57 9.41
C PRO A 251 14.53 16.21 9.08
N LEU A 252 14.46 15.87 7.79
CA LEU A 252 13.84 14.63 7.32
C LEU A 252 14.45 13.38 8.00
N GLU A 253 15.76 13.34 8.16
CA GLU A 253 16.48 12.22 8.80
C GLU A 253 16.00 11.94 10.22
N ASP A 254 15.73 12.98 11.02
CA ASP A 254 15.21 12.86 12.38
C ASP A 254 13.73 12.47 12.42
N LEU A 255 13.03 12.58 11.29
CA LEU A 255 11.63 12.14 11.12
C LEU A 255 11.52 10.75 10.49
N CYS A 256 12.63 10.03 10.34
CA CYS A 256 12.63 8.70 9.73
C CYS A 256 13.15 7.61 10.65
N TRP A 257 12.69 6.38 10.40
CA TRP A 257 13.25 5.15 10.90
C TRP A 257 13.84 4.33 9.75
N SER A 258 14.95 3.65 10.03
CA SER A 258 15.50 2.66 9.11
C SER A 258 14.75 1.33 9.19
N THR A 259 14.87 0.51 8.17
CA THR A 259 14.36 -0.88 8.22
C THR A 259 14.97 -1.65 9.40
N GLU A 260 16.27 -1.50 9.66
CA GLU A 260 16.93 -2.21 10.76
C GLU A 260 16.40 -1.78 12.14
N PHE A 261 16.05 -0.50 12.32
CA PHE A 261 15.45 -0.03 13.56
C PHE A 261 14.07 -0.66 13.82
N LEU A 262 13.23 -0.80 12.78
CA LEU A 262 11.87 -1.35 12.93
C LEU A 262 11.83 -2.88 12.93
N LYS A 263 12.88 -3.54 12.46
CA LYS A 263 12.96 -5.00 12.33
C LYS A 263 12.50 -5.78 13.58
N PRO A 264 12.96 -5.50 14.81
CA PRO A 264 12.47 -6.22 15.99
C PRO A 264 10.98 -6.01 16.26
N MET A 265 10.45 -4.80 16.00
CA MET A 265 9.03 -4.48 16.20
C MET A 265 8.16 -5.20 15.16
N PHE A 266 8.63 -5.28 13.91
CA PHE A 266 7.96 -6.04 12.86
C PHE A 266 8.00 -7.55 13.15
N GLU A 267 9.10 -8.06 13.68
CA GLU A 267 9.19 -9.47 14.10
C GLU A 267 8.20 -9.81 15.22
N GLU A 268 8.13 -8.97 16.26
CA GLU A 268 7.13 -9.10 17.32
C GLU A 268 5.71 -9.08 16.76
N ALA A 269 5.40 -8.15 15.85
CA ALA A 269 4.08 -8.06 15.20
C ALA A 269 3.72 -9.34 14.42
N ARG A 270 4.70 -9.97 13.75
CA ARG A 270 4.50 -11.24 13.03
C ARG A 270 4.19 -12.41 13.97
N HIS A 271 4.87 -12.49 15.11
CA HIS A 271 4.59 -13.49 16.13
C HIS A 271 3.17 -13.33 16.70
N ILE A 272 2.80 -12.10 17.07
CA ILE A 272 1.47 -11.75 17.58
C ILE A 272 0.39 -12.11 16.56
N LEU A 273 0.55 -11.67 15.31
CA LEU A 273 -0.40 -11.93 14.25
C LEU A 273 -0.54 -13.44 14.00
N SER A 274 0.55 -14.19 13.95
CA SER A 274 0.48 -15.63 13.70
C SER A 274 -0.27 -16.38 14.82
N ALA A 275 -0.05 -15.99 16.08
CA ALA A 275 -0.80 -16.52 17.22
C ALA A 275 -2.30 -16.16 17.16
N GLN A 276 -2.62 -14.93 16.73
CA GLN A 276 -3.99 -14.47 16.51
C GLN A 276 -4.68 -15.29 15.41
N LEU A 277 -4.04 -15.47 14.26
CA LEU A 277 -4.61 -16.25 13.16
C LEU A 277 -4.83 -17.71 13.54
N GLU A 278 -3.96 -18.29 14.36
CA GLU A 278 -4.15 -19.63 14.87
C GLU A 278 -5.35 -19.72 15.83
N SER A 279 -5.46 -18.77 16.75
CA SER A 279 -6.59 -18.66 17.67
C SER A 279 -7.92 -18.50 16.92
N GLU A 280 -7.93 -17.69 15.86
CA GLU A 280 -9.08 -17.53 14.97
C GLU A 280 -9.45 -18.82 14.25
N ARG A 281 -8.45 -19.58 13.75
CA ARG A 281 -8.67 -20.91 13.16
C ARG A 281 -9.28 -21.90 14.16
N GLN A 282 -8.96 -21.77 15.44
CA GLN A 282 -9.52 -22.57 16.53
C GLN A 282 -10.90 -22.06 17.01
N GLY A 283 -11.43 -20.99 16.41
CA GLY A 283 -12.78 -20.48 16.69
C GLY A 283 -12.86 -19.42 17.79
N ALA A 284 -11.74 -18.81 18.19
CA ALA A 284 -11.71 -17.77 19.23
C ALA A 284 -12.42 -16.46 18.82
N GLY A 285 -12.72 -16.28 17.53
CA GLY A 285 -13.30 -15.06 16.97
C GLY A 285 -12.25 -14.08 16.43
N LYS A 286 -12.66 -13.20 15.51
CA LYS A 286 -11.76 -12.25 14.82
C LYS A 286 -11.02 -11.36 15.83
N GLY A 287 -9.69 -11.27 15.72
CA GLY A 287 -8.84 -10.45 16.56
C GLY A 287 -8.50 -11.04 17.93
N VAL A 288 -8.97 -12.25 18.24
CA VAL A 288 -8.79 -12.86 19.57
C VAL A 288 -7.58 -13.78 19.58
N ILE A 289 -6.75 -13.65 20.62
CA ILE A 289 -5.64 -14.57 20.90
C ILE A 289 -6.02 -15.44 22.10
N LEU A 290 -5.89 -16.76 21.96
CA LEU A 290 -6.11 -17.69 23.06
C LEU A 290 -5.02 -17.54 24.13
N PRO A 291 -5.39 -17.56 25.42
CA PRO A 291 -4.49 -17.18 26.51
C PRO A 291 -3.34 -18.17 26.78
N ASP A 292 -3.39 -19.38 26.22
CA ASP A 292 -2.41 -20.46 26.40
C ASP A 292 -1.29 -20.47 25.34
N LEU A 293 -1.35 -19.59 24.33
CA LEU A 293 -0.32 -19.48 23.31
C LEU A 293 0.89 -18.67 23.78
N ASP A 294 2.11 -19.18 23.54
CA ASP A 294 3.34 -18.40 23.69
C ASP A 294 3.48 -17.41 22.53
N VAL A 295 2.77 -16.28 22.65
CA VAL A 295 2.72 -15.22 21.65
C VAL A 295 4.12 -14.71 21.29
N LYS A 296 5.06 -14.66 22.23
CA LYS A 296 6.38 -14.06 22.00
C LYS A 296 7.23 -14.88 21.03
N ASN A 297 7.08 -16.20 21.05
CA ASN A 297 7.87 -17.12 20.20
C ASN A 297 7.00 -17.89 19.20
N PHE A 298 5.74 -17.48 19.00
CA PHE A 298 4.80 -18.22 18.17
C PHE A 298 5.29 -18.25 16.71
N PRO A 299 5.45 -19.42 16.08
CA PRO A 299 6.07 -19.50 14.76
C PRO A 299 5.25 -18.75 13.70
N TYR A 300 5.93 -18.10 12.76
CA TYR A 300 5.30 -17.46 11.61
C TYR A 300 5.98 -17.89 10.29
N PRO A 301 5.28 -17.80 9.14
CA PRO A 301 5.84 -18.17 7.84
C PRO A 301 7.07 -17.34 7.46
N LYS A 302 8.15 -17.97 6.99
CA LYS A 302 9.43 -17.28 6.69
C LYS A 302 9.31 -16.25 5.57
N GLU A 303 8.38 -16.46 4.65
CA GLU A 303 8.04 -15.54 3.56
C GLU A 303 7.51 -14.18 4.05
N TRP A 304 7.10 -14.06 5.31
CA TRP A 304 6.70 -12.79 5.91
C TRP A 304 7.88 -11.89 6.26
N ASN A 305 9.13 -12.34 6.10
CA ASN A 305 10.29 -11.51 6.40
C ASN A 305 10.56 -10.44 5.32
N TRP A 306 11.15 -9.34 5.76
CA TRP A 306 11.67 -8.26 4.90
C TRP A 306 12.93 -8.72 4.15
#